data_AF-A0A7X9E7D2-F1
#
_entry.id   AF-A0A7X9E7D2-F1
#
_cell.length_a   1.000
_cell.length_b   1.000
_cell.length_c   1.000
_cell.angle_alpha   90.00
_cell.angle_beta   90.00
_cell.angle_gamma   90.00
#
_symmetry.space_group_name_H-M   'P 1'
#
loop_
_entity.id
_entity.type
_entity.pdbx_description
1 polymer ?
#
loop_
_entity_poly.entity_id
_entity_poly.type
_entity_poly.pdbx_seq_one_letter_code
_entity_poly.pdbx_strand_id
1 'polypeptide(L)'
;MSKTPQNFKNVIKLLSDKLSGYKYAIRGTSSLVMQGVDMNVDDIDIVCDEKCSKVVNDILKEYLVNEVKYSESPKFKSYFGKFVIDGISDEIMGNWQILDTKGDWGL
;
A
#
# COMPACT_ATOMS: atom_id res chain seq x y z
N MET A 1 16.12 4.37 -19.46
CA MET A 1 16.43 3.43 -18.37
C MET A 1 15.40 3.66 -17.28
N SER A 2 14.79 2.60 -16.76
CA SER A 2 13.90 2.72 -15.61
C SER A 2 14.65 3.28 -14.39
N LYS A 3 13.92 3.99 -13.55
CA LYS A 3 14.37 4.59 -12.30
C LYS A 3 13.67 3.88 -11.14
N THR A 4 13.92 2.58 -10.99
CA THR A 4 13.55 1.91 -9.74
C THR A 4 14.52 2.37 -8.65
N PRO A 5 14.05 2.85 -7.48
CA PRO A 5 14.94 3.25 -6.39
C PRO A 5 15.86 2.10 -5.96
N GLN A 6 17.13 2.40 -5.67
CA GLN A 6 18.13 1.38 -5.33
C GLN A 6 17.74 0.58 -4.07
N ASN A 7 17.01 1.20 -3.15
CA ASN A 7 16.51 0.64 -1.91
C ASN A 7 15.15 -0.07 -2.04
N PHE A 8 14.50 -0.05 -3.21
CA PHE A 8 13.16 -0.63 -3.43
C PHE A 8 13.04 -2.07 -2.91
N LYS A 9 14.02 -2.93 -3.24
CA LYS A 9 14.03 -4.33 -2.78
C LYS A 9 14.11 -4.46 -1.25
N ASN A 10 14.82 -3.55 -0.58
CA ASN A 10 14.95 -3.55 0.87
C ASN A 10 13.64 -3.13 1.53
N VAL A 11 12.95 -2.13 0.97
CA VAL A 11 11.63 -1.70 1.46
C VAL A 11 10.61 -2.82 1.30
N ILE A 12 10.54 -3.47 0.13
CA ILE A 12 9.66 -4.63 -0.10
C ILE A 12 9.94 -5.75 0.91
N LYS A 13 11.22 -6.05 1.17
CA LYS A 13 11.58 -7.06 2.17
C LYS A 13 11.13 -6.66 3.58
N LEU A 14 11.38 -5.42 3.98
CA LEU A 14 10.96 -4.91 5.28
C LEU A 14 9.44 -4.99 5.47
N LEU A 15 8.68 -4.56 4.45
CA LEU A 15 7.22 -4.67 4.46
C LEU A 15 6.77 -6.13 4.58
N SER A 16 7.41 -7.05 3.85
CA SER A 16 7.12 -8.48 3.93
C SER A 16 7.39 -9.07 5.31
N ASP A 17 8.46 -8.65 5.97
CA ASP A 17 8.81 -9.12 7.31
C ASP A 17 7.85 -8.53 8.36
N LYS A 18 7.55 -7.23 8.29
CA LYS A 18 6.69 -6.50 9.23
C LYS A 18 5.21 -6.90 9.13
N LEU A 19 4.70 -7.14 7.92
CA LEU A 19 3.31 -7.52 7.65
C LEU A 19 3.11 -9.04 7.59
N SER A 20 4.12 -9.82 7.99
CA SER A 20 4.02 -11.28 8.06
C SER A 20 2.83 -11.71 8.94
N GLY A 21 2.01 -12.63 8.42
CA GLY A 21 0.80 -13.10 9.09
C GLY A 21 -0.48 -12.29 8.79
N TYR A 22 -0.38 -11.19 8.06
CA TYR A 22 -1.53 -10.41 7.59
C TYR A 22 -1.83 -10.65 6.11
N LYS A 23 -3.08 -10.39 5.72
CA LYS A 23 -3.49 -10.47 4.30
C LYS A 23 -3.29 -9.11 3.65
N TYR A 24 -2.34 -9.05 2.73
CA TYR A 24 -2.05 -7.87 1.92
C TYR A 24 -1.54 -8.28 0.54
N ALA A 25 -1.53 -7.32 -0.38
CA ALA A 25 -0.87 -7.43 -1.67
C ALA A 25 -0.24 -6.09 -2.06
N ILE A 26 0.91 -6.16 -2.75
CA ILE A 26 1.50 -5.01 -3.43
C ILE A 26 0.79 -4.83 -4.77
N ARG A 27 0.33 -3.60 -5.05
CA ARG A 27 -0.43 -3.22 -6.24
C ARG A 27 0.34 -2.14 -7.04
N GLY A 28 -0.23 -1.69 -8.15
CA GLY A 28 0.28 -0.58 -8.91
C GLY A 28 1.57 -0.91 -9.64
N THR A 29 2.36 0.12 -9.92
CA THR A 29 3.60 -0.03 -10.70
C THR A 29 4.65 -0.84 -9.96
N SER A 30 4.74 -0.72 -8.63
CA SER A 30 5.65 -1.52 -7.81
C SER A 30 5.42 -3.02 -7.96
N SER A 31 4.16 -3.46 -8.06
CA SER A 31 3.80 -4.87 -8.32
C SER A 31 4.29 -5.37 -9.68
N LEU A 32 4.22 -4.55 -10.72
CA LEU A 32 4.72 -4.89 -12.06
C LEU A 32 6.25 -4.98 -12.08
N VAL A 33 6.92 -4.05 -11.41
CA VAL A 33 8.39 -4.06 -11.28
C VAL A 33 8.87 -5.29 -10.49
N MET A 34 8.16 -5.69 -9.44
CA MET A 34 8.43 -6.96 -8.73
C MET A 34 8.33 -8.20 -9.62
N GLN A 35 7.51 -8.15 -10.68
CA GLN A 35 7.34 -9.21 -11.66
C GLN A 35 8.33 -9.13 -12.84
N GLY A 36 9.27 -8.17 -12.81
CA GLY A 36 10.33 -8.04 -13.82
C GLY A 36 10.00 -7.10 -14.98
N VAL A 37 8.92 -6.33 -14.89
CA VAL A 37 8.60 -5.30 -15.89
C VAL A 37 9.52 -4.09 -15.68
N ASP A 38 10.16 -3.61 -16.75
CA ASP A 38 11.10 -2.48 -16.71
C ASP A 38 10.36 -1.13 -16.68
N MET A 39 10.09 -0.60 -15.48
CA MET A 39 9.33 0.65 -15.26
C MET A 39 9.87 1.46 -14.06
N ASN A 40 9.49 2.73 -13.97
CA ASN A 40 9.79 3.56 -12.80
C ASN A 40 8.86 3.21 -11.64
N VAL A 41 9.33 3.35 -10.41
CA VAL A 41 8.52 3.22 -9.19
C VAL A 41 8.64 4.50 -8.40
N ASP A 42 7.53 5.20 -8.24
CA ASP A 42 7.46 6.43 -7.44
C ASP A 42 7.02 6.14 -6.00
N ASP A 43 6.15 5.13 -5.83
CA ASP A 43 5.53 4.71 -4.58
C ASP A 43 5.24 3.19 -4.56
N ILE A 44 4.87 2.70 -3.37
CA ILE A 44 4.45 1.32 -3.13
C ILE A 44 3.00 1.33 -2.65
N ASP A 45 2.09 0.93 -3.55
CA ASP A 45 0.69 0.70 -3.22
C ASP A 45 0.51 -0.64 -2.51
N ILE A 46 -0.15 -0.63 -1.35
CA ILE A 46 -0.41 -1.81 -0.55
C ILE A 46 -1.90 -1.89 -0.25
N VAL A 47 -2.56 -2.91 -0.80
CA VAL A 47 -3.95 -3.23 -0.42
C VAL A 47 -3.94 -4.29 0.67
N CYS A 48 -4.77 -4.12 1.70
CA CYS A 48 -4.85 -5.10 2.78
C CYS A 48 -6.29 -5.28 3.27
N ASP A 49 -6.53 -6.33 4.04
CA ASP A 49 -7.84 -6.53 4.68
C ASP A 49 -8.05 -5.61 5.89
N GLU A 50 -9.28 -5.57 6.41
CA GLU A 50 -9.64 -4.73 7.56
C GLU A 50 -8.85 -5.10 8.83
N LYS A 51 -8.39 -6.35 8.97
CA LYS A 51 -7.60 -6.77 10.12
C LYS A 51 -6.21 -6.14 10.07
N CYS A 52 -5.56 -6.17 8.91
CA CYS A 52 -4.28 -5.53 8.67
C CYS A 52 -4.37 -4.00 8.88
N SER A 53 -5.43 -3.36 8.38
CA SER A 53 -5.57 -1.91 8.49
C SER A 53 -5.70 -1.39 9.92
N LYS A 54 -6.20 -2.22 10.84
CA LYS A 54 -6.33 -1.88 12.27
C LYS A 54 -5.00 -1.88 13.03
N VAL A 55 -3.97 -2.57 12.53
CA VAL A 55 -2.70 -2.77 13.25
C VAL A 55 -1.51 -2.12 12.57
N VAL A 56 -1.61 -1.77 11.29
CA VAL A 56 -0.49 -1.29 10.49
C VAL A 56 0.12 0.01 11.03
N ASN A 57 -0.70 0.89 11.62
CA ASN A 57 -0.21 2.11 12.28
C ASN A 57 0.79 1.79 13.39
N ASP A 58 0.55 0.72 14.17
CA ASP A 58 1.45 0.31 15.25
C ASP A 58 2.67 -0.45 14.72
N ILE A 59 2.47 -1.32 13.73
CA ILE A 59 3.54 -2.14 13.12
C ILE A 59 4.59 -1.25 12.44
N LEU A 60 4.13 -0.23 11.71
CA LEU A 60 4.95 0.69 10.91
C LEU A 60 5.06 2.08 11.53
N LYS A 61 4.80 2.21 12.84
CA LYS A 61 4.77 3.51 13.55
C LYS A 61 6.00 4.39 13.34
N GLU A 62 7.16 3.77 13.16
CA GLU A 62 8.44 4.45 12.98
C GLU A 62 8.57 5.13 11.60
N TYR A 63 7.72 4.75 10.65
CA TYR A 63 7.67 5.26 9.28
C TYR A 63 6.43 6.12 9.01
N LEU A 64 5.62 6.37 10.03
CA LEU A 64 4.28 6.94 9.88
C LEU A 64 4.34 8.40 9.41
N VAL A 65 3.64 8.70 8.31
CA VAL A 65 3.41 10.07 7.82
C VAL A 65 1.96 10.47 8.06
N ASN A 66 1.02 9.65 7.62
CA ASN A 66 -0.41 9.84 7.83
C ASN A 66 -1.03 8.55 8.38
N GLU A 67 -1.70 8.64 9.52
CA GLU A 67 -2.41 7.51 10.14
C GLU A 67 -3.42 6.88 9.19
N VAL A 68 -3.40 5.55 9.14
CA VAL A 68 -4.40 4.74 8.45
C VAL A 68 -5.75 4.95 9.13
N LYS A 69 -6.65 5.66 8.44
CA LYS A 69 -8.00 6.02 8.88
C LYS A 69 -8.99 5.88 7.74
N TYR A 70 -10.27 5.77 8.08
CA TYR A 70 -11.32 5.76 7.06
C TYR A 70 -11.23 7.00 6.18
N SER A 71 -11.24 6.78 4.87
CA SER A 71 -11.25 7.81 3.84
C SER A 71 -12.15 7.37 2.71
N GLU A 72 -12.90 8.32 2.17
CA GLU A 72 -13.83 8.10 1.08
C GLU A 72 -13.70 9.24 0.07
N SER A 73 -13.74 8.86 -1.20
CA SER A 73 -13.79 9.72 -2.37
C SER A 73 -15.00 9.29 -3.22
N PRO A 74 -15.38 10.06 -4.25
CA PRO A 74 -16.53 9.72 -5.09
C PRO A 74 -16.50 8.33 -5.74
N LYS A 75 -15.31 7.71 -5.86
CA LYS A 75 -15.15 6.40 -6.51
C LYS A 75 -14.55 5.32 -5.61
N PHE A 76 -13.88 5.70 -4.53
CA PHE A 76 -13.11 4.78 -3.69
C PHE A 76 -13.32 5.06 -2.22
N LYS A 77 -13.39 4.01 -1.41
CA LYS A 77 -13.25 4.12 0.04
C LYS A 77 -12.34 3.04 0.59
N SER A 78 -11.62 3.35 1.66
CA SER A 78 -10.71 2.44 2.35
C SER A 78 -10.31 3.01 3.70
N TYR A 79 -9.62 2.21 4.50
CA TYR A 79 -8.73 2.72 5.54
C TYR A 79 -7.41 3.12 4.87
N PHE A 80 -7.28 4.40 4.57
CA PHE A 80 -6.14 4.96 3.84
C PHE A 80 -5.12 5.58 4.80
N GLY A 81 -3.84 5.36 4.57
CA GLY A 81 -2.75 6.04 5.27
C GLY A 81 -1.44 5.93 4.51
N LYS A 82 -0.42 6.63 5.01
CA LYS A 82 0.84 6.82 4.30
C LYS A 82 2.02 6.67 5.26
N PHE A 83 3.05 5.99 4.76
CA PHE A 83 4.32 5.78 5.42
C PHE A 83 5.45 6.19 4.47
N VAL A 84 6.63 6.46 5.02
CA VAL A 84 7.84 6.66 4.24
C VAL A 84 8.94 5.78 4.79
N ILE A 85 9.33 4.75 4.02
CA ILE A 85 10.37 3.80 4.37
C ILE A 85 11.56 4.04 3.44
N ASP A 86 12.73 4.35 4.00
CA ASP A 86 13.95 4.69 3.26
C ASP A 86 13.73 5.73 2.14
N GLY A 87 12.83 6.69 2.36
CA GLY A 87 12.52 7.77 1.40
C GLY A 87 11.59 7.37 0.25
N ILE A 88 11.07 6.14 0.22
CA ILE A 88 10.00 5.71 -0.70
C ILE A 88 8.66 5.94 -0.01
N SER A 89 7.66 6.40 -0.77
CA SER A 89 6.29 6.54 -0.27
C SER A 89 5.58 5.19 -0.29
N ASP A 90 5.03 4.77 0.84
CA ASP A 90 4.24 3.54 0.97
C ASP A 90 2.80 3.90 1.34
N GLU A 91 1.84 3.53 0.50
CA GLU A 91 0.42 3.88 0.66
C GLU A 91 -0.40 2.63 1.00
N ILE A 92 -1.05 2.65 2.16
CA ILE A 92 -1.89 1.55 2.64
C ILE A 92 -3.36 1.85 2.34
N MET A 93 -4.03 0.88 1.73
CA MET A 93 -5.47 0.89 1.44
C MET A 93 -6.12 -0.36 2.05
N GLY A 94 -6.60 -0.21 3.28
CA GLY A 94 -7.27 -1.27 4.03
C GLY A 94 -8.74 -1.41 3.67
N ASN A 95 -9.21 -2.64 3.46
CA ASN A 95 -10.60 -2.93 3.09
C ASN A 95 -11.09 -2.04 1.93
N TRP A 96 -10.26 -1.92 0.89
CA TRP A 96 -10.53 -1.04 -0.24
C TRP A 96 -11.76 -1.49 -1.02
N GLN A 97 -12.63 -0.52 -1.34
CA GLN A 97 -13.84 -0.73 -2.13
C GLN A 97 -13.94 0.35 -3.21
N ILE A 98 -14.46 -0.06 -4.37
CA ILE A 98 -14.75 0.76 -5.52
C ILE A 98 -16.27 0.92 -5.62
N LEU A 99 -16.73 2.15 -5.89
CA LEU A 99 -18.13 2.40 -6.22
C LEU A 99 -18.36 1.98 -7.67
N ASP A 100 -19.25 1.01 -7.87
CA ASP A 100 -19.59 0.53 -9.20
C ASP A 100 -20.61 1.44 -9.91
N THR A 101 -20.95 1.11 -11.16
CA THR A 101 -21.89 1.91 -11.96
C THR A 101 -23.34 1.84 -11.48
N LYS A 102 -23.67 0.91 -10.58
CA LYS A 102 -24.98 0.78 -9.93
C LYS A 102 -25.05 1.56 -8.61
N GLY A 103 -23.91 2.07 -8.13
CA GLY A 103 -23.81 2.76 -6.86
C GLY A 103 -23.54 1.83 -5.68
N ASP A 104 -23.13 0.58 -5.95
CA ASP A 104 -22.78 -0.39 -4.93
C ASP A 104 -21.28 -0.37 -4.64
N TRP A 105 -20.92 -0.50 -3.36
CA TRP A 105 -19.53 -0.60 -2.93
C TRP A 105 -19.06 -2.06 -2.92
N GLY A 106 -18.03 -2.37 -3.71
CA GLY A 106 -17.47 -3.72 -3.84
C GLY A 106 -15.97 -3.73 -4.16
N LEU A 107 -15.39 -4.93 -4.24
CA LEU A 107 -14.01 -5.14 -4.72
C LEU A 107 -13.98 -5.22 -6.25
#